data_AF-A0A2N5TLM8-F1
#
_entry.id   AF-A0A2N5TLM8-F1
#
_cell.length_a   1.000
_cell.length_b   1.000
_cell.length_c   1.000
_cell.angle_alpha   90.00
_cell.angle_beta   90.00
_cell.angle_gamma   90.00
#
_symmetry.space_group_name_H-M   'P 1'
#
loop_
_entity.id
_entity.type
_entity.pdbx_description
1 polymer ?
#
loop_
_entity_poly.entity_id
_entity_poly.type
_entity_poly.pdbx_seq_one_letter_code
_entity_poly.pdbx_strand_id
1 'polypeptide(L)'
;MFHGIWGYVHQLNPKLLASVPSSKLTLESYNQSMLKVSDLQVQPRMFVPQPKENLHWTLVLKSQIAQAMLEHVAEASDSKVSIATQPPVIDQISPEEPDITMLKLMIALDNSSQGVGEVFEAIVNQSRLSMTEFANLLQIINANLASCTNVSSLRNQKIPRNHAEEDLKNILTILGGAHTLWNVGHAIYSKHYGENSDSQDLEKIHKATLVYCIKAVMGTKNKVVSEELPKLPSAKLAEYIQETFDQFFTPQAKKTAAETSPININLMLRLSDFATVVEGNAAMKGGDIGRLMNVWKRWAVISQGIKSLTQYSIHLPQMIILLKPVHKPGLACVILHSYLIAPSGRQKHYLAKDQLLEMKNFWLKFLFNHSGRRTNIERLMNSYSVNITFPDKDSDISTSGNKEPEAGNDELDADSDDKGDSSASLVEDN
;
A
#
# COMPACT_ATOMS: atom_id res chain seq x y z
N MET A 1 -27.73 5.22 -9.99
CA MET A 1 -26.47 4.98 -9.26
C MET A 1 -25.60 4.08 -10.13
N PHE A 2 -24.30 4.33 -10.25
CA PHE A 2 -23.39 3.55 -11.11
C PHE A 2 -23.13 2.14 -10.53
N HIS A 3 -23.25 1.08 -11.34
CA HIS A 3 -23.16 -0.33 -10.94
C HIS A 3 -22.09 -1.12 -11.72
N GLY A 4 -21.04 -0.44 -12.23
CA GLY A 4 -19.95 -1.09 -12.96
C GLY A 4 -18.68 -1.25 -12.13
N ILE A 5 -17.80 -2.15 -12.57
CA ILE A 5 -16.44 -2.31 -12.02
C ILE A 5 -15.45 -1.66 -12.96
N TRP A 6 -14.47 -1.00 -12.35
CA TRP A 6 -13.32 -0.46 -13.04
C TRP A 6 -12.07 -0.92 -12.30
N GLY A 7 -10.96 -1.06 -13.01
CA GLY A 7 -9.71 -1.56 -12.47
C GLY A 7 -8.55 -1.13 -13.35
N TYR A 8 -7.34 -1.50 -12.96
CA TYR A 8 -6.14 -1.25 -13.73
C TYR A 8 -5.11 -2.34 -13.51
N VAL A 9 -4.23 -2.52 -14.49
CA VAL A 9 -3.04 -3.35 -14.41
C VAL A 9 -1.86 -2.43 -14.08
N HIS A 10 -1.13 -2.76 -13.03
CA HIS A 10 0.14 -2.12 -12.70
C HIS A 10 1.26 -3.00 -13.20
N GLN A 11 1.99 -2.55 -14.23
CA GLN A 11 3.17 -3.26 -14.68
C GLN A 11 4.28 -3.13 -13.63
N LEU A 12 4.95 -4.24 -13.36
CA LEU A 12 6.02 -4.26 -12.37
C LEU A 12 7.25 -3.57 -12.94
N ASN A 13 7.92 -2.80 -12.10
CA ASN A 13 9.14 -2.10 -12.49
C ASN A 13 10.21 -3.10 -13.00
N PRO A 14 10.74 -2.94 -14.23
CA PRO A 14 11.74 -3.86 -14.79
C PRO A 14 13.00 -3.97 -13.92
N LYS A 15 13.42 -2.89 -13.25
CA LYS A 15 14.56 -2.90 -12.32
C LYS A 15 14.27 -3.76 -11.09
N LEU A 16 13.04 -3.72 -10.57
CA LEU A 16 12.61 -4.57 -9.47
C LEU A 16 12.58 -6.04 -9.90
N LEU A 17 12.05 -6.34 -11.09
CA LEU A 17 12.04 -7.69 -11.64
C LEU A 17 13.47 -8.22 -11.84
N ALA A 18 14.37 -7.41 -12.40
CA ALA A 18 15.77 -7.78 -12.61
C ALA A 18 16.55 -8.01 -11.29
N SER A 19 16.09 -7.42 -10.18
CA SER A 19 16.71 -7.61 -8.86
C SER A 19 16.44 -9.00 -8.24
N VAL A 20 15.48 -9.75 -8.79
CA VAL A 20 15.08 -11.07 -8.29
C VAL A 20 15.32 -12.12 -9.38
N PRO A 21 15.94 -13.27 -9.08
CA PRO A 21 16.13 -14.32 -10.08
C PRO A 21 14.79 -14.77 -10.67
N SER A 22 14.69 -14.83 -12.00
CA SER A 22 13.46 -15.22 -12.72
C SER A 22 12.90 -16.58 -12.29
N SER A 23 13.78 -17.52 -11.91
CA SER A 23 13.41 -18.84 -11.35
C SER A 23 12.63 -18.76 -10.03
N LYS A 24 12.63 -17.60 -9.34
CA LYS A 24 11.84 -17.36 -8.13
C LYS A 24 10.49 -16.71 -8.42
N LEU A 25 10.25 -16.24 -9.64
CA LEU A 25 9.05 -15.53 -10.08
C LEU A 25 8.16 -16.39 -11.00
N THR A 26 8.24 -17.72 -10.88
CA THR A 26 7.41 -18.66 -11.66
C THR A 26 6.20 -19.14 -10.87
N LEU A 27 5.14 -19.52 -11.58
CA LEU A 27 3.96 -20.16 -10.97
C LEU A 27 4.35 -21.46 -10.22
N GLU A 28 5.32 -22.21 -10.75
CA GLU A 28 5.85 -23.40 -10.08
C GLU A 28 6.49 -23.07 -8.73
N SER A 29 7.34 -22.04 -8.66
CA SER A 29 7.97 -21.62 -7.41
C SER A 29 6.92 -21.13 -6.39
N TYR A 30 5.87 -20.46 -6.85
CA TYR A 30 4.72 -20.09 -6.01
C TYR A 30 4.00 -21.33 -5.48
N ASN A 31 3.63 -22.29 -6.34
CA ASN A 31 2.95 -23.51 -5.94
C ASN A 31 3.78 -24.33 -4.93
N GLN A 32 5.09 -24.46 -5.14
CA GLN A 32 6.01 -25.08 -4.18
C GLN A 32 6.02 -24.39 -2.81
N SER A 33 5.91 -23.06 -2.78
CA SER A 33 5.77 -22.31 -1.54
C SER A 33 4.42 -22.58 -0.87
N MET A 34 3.33 -22.64 -1.65
CA MET A 34 1.98 -22.89 -1.14
C MET A 34 1.80 -24.30 -0.57
N LEU A 35 2.50 -25.31 -1.11
CA LEU A 35 2.49 -26.67 -0.55
C LEU A 35 2.99 -26.73 0.89
N LYS A 36 3.85 -25.80 1.31
CA LYS A 36 4.38 -25.76 2.68
C LYS A 36 3.41 -25.17 3.68
N VAL A 37 2.32 -24.55 3.22
CA VAL A 37 1.36 -23.86 4.09
C VAL A 37 0.61 -24.84 4.98
N SER A 38 0.28 -26.05 4.46
CA SER A 38 -0.43 -27.08 5.24
C SER A 38 0.36 -27.56 6.45
N ASP A 39 1.68 -27.56 6.36
CA ASP A 39 2.57 -28.03 7.42
C ASP A 39 3.08 -26.90 8.33
N LEU A 40 2.77 -25.64 7.99
CA LEU A 40 3.27 -24.47 8.71
C LEU A 40 2.58 -24.32 10.07
N GLN A 41 3.33 -24.53 11.14
CA GLN A 41 2.87 -24.26 12.50
C GLN A 41 2.90 -22.75 12.79
N VAL A 42 1.72 -22.12 12.80
CA VAL A 42 1.57 -20.70 13.14
C VAL A 42 1.83 -20.50 14.64
N GLN A 43 2.76 -19.61 14.97
CA GLN A 43 3.14 -19.33 16.35
C GLN A 43 3.03 -17.83 16.66
N PRO A 44 2.60 -17.43 17.87
CA PRO A 44 2.46 -16.01 18.24
C PRO A 44 3.72 -15.17 17.98
N ARG A 45 4.91 -15.75 18.17
CA ARG A 45 6.20 -15.08 17.91
C ARG A 45 6.38 -14.56 16.48
N MET A 46 5.61 -15.08 15.52
CA MET A 46 5.61 -14.60 14.12
C MET A 46 5.05 -13.18 14.00
N PHE A 47 4.16 -12.78 14.91
CA PHE A 47 3.49 -11.47 14.92
C PHE A 47 4.03 -10.53 16.01
N VAL A 48 4.68 -11.08 17.04
CA VAL A 48 5.29 -10.27 18.11
C VAL A 48 6.51 -9.50 17.57
N PRO A 49 6.67 -8.22 17.93
CA PRO A 49 7.84 -7.43 17.56
C PRO A 49 9.15 -8.04 18.08
N GLN A 50 10.15 -8.13 17.21
CA GLN A 50 11.52 -8.53 17.53
C GLN A 50 12.28 -7.40 18.25
N PRO A 51 13.40 -7.68 18.94
CA PRO A 51 14.16 -6.65 19.65
C PRO A 51 14.50 -5.42 18.80
N LYS A 52 14.96 -5.63 17.56
CA LYS A 52 15.24 -4.54 16.61
C LYS A 52 13.99 -3.71 16.24
N GLU A 53 12.84 -4.37 16.12
CA GLU A 53 11.56 -3.73 15.79
C GLU A 53 11.03 -2.94 17.00
N ASN A 54 11.30 -3.38 18.23
CA ASN A 54 10.98 -2.62 19.44
C ASN A 54 11.88 -1.39 19.64
N LEU A 55 13.18 -1.50 19.31
CA LEU A 55 14.07 -0.35 19.27
C LEU A 55 13.60 0.68 18.24
N HIS A 56 13.26 0.23 17.03
CA HIS A 56 12.68 1.10 16.00
C HIS A 56 11.37 1.74 16.47
N TRP A 57 10.47 0.97 17.09
CA TRP A 57 9.20 1.50 17.60
C TRP A 57 9.38 2.57 18.68
N THR A 58 10.43 2.46 19.51
CA THR A 58 10.78 3.51 20.46
C THR A 58 11.13 4.82 19.74
N LEU A 59 11.86 4.73 18.62
CA LEU A 59 12.18 5.89 17.78
C LEU A 59 10.94 6.45 17.07
N VAL A 60 10.00 5.60 16.64
CA VAL A 60 8.69 6.02 16.11
C VAL A 60 7.95 6.87 17.14
N LEU A 61 7.77 6.37 18.35
CA LEU A 61 7.05 7.09 19.40
C LEU A 61 7.74 8.42 19.76
N LYS A 62 9.06 8.41 19.92
CA LYS A 62 9.84 9.63 20.17
C LYS A 62 9.76 10.64 19.03
N SER A 63 9.73 10.19 17.77
CA SER A 63 9.60 11.08 16.61
C SER A 63 8.23 11.76 16.55
N GLN A 64 7.16 11.06 16.94
CA GLN A 64 5.82 11.64 17.04
C GLN A 64 5.74 12.68 18.19
N ILE A 65 6.37 12.40 19.34
CA ILE A 65 6.50 13.36 20.45
C ILE A 65 7.31 14.59 19.99
N ALA A 66 8.45 14.37 19.33
CA ALA A 66 9.31 15.43 18.83
C ALA A 66 8.59 16.33 17.82
N GLN A 67 7.79 15.74 16.93
CA GLN A 67 6.96 16.48 15.99
C GLN A 67 5.91 17.34 16.70
N ALA A 68 5.22 16.79 17.71
CA ALA A 68 4.26 17.56 18.52
C ALA A 68 4.95 18.69 19.31
N MET A 69 6.13 18.44 19.86
CA MET A 69 6.95 19.42 20.58
C MET A 69 7.30 20.61 19.68
N LEU A 70 7.90 20.34 18.52
CA LEU A 70 8.45 21.38 17.65
C LEU A 70 7.39 22.16 16.88
N GLU A 71 6.21 21.56 16.64
CA GLU A 71 5.14 22.27 15.93
C GLU A 71 4.21 23.07 16.86
N HIS A 72 4.06 22.68 18.14
CA HIS A 72 2.99 23.22 19.00
C HIS A 72 3.43 23.63 20.41
N VAL A 73 4.67 23.34 20.82
CA VAL A 73 5.10 23.57 22.21
C VAL A 73 6.29 24.51 22.31
N ALA A 74 7.34 24.30 21.52
CA ALA A 74 8.57 25.09 21.61
C ALA A 74 9.41 24.98 20.34
N GLU A 75 10.21 26.02 20.07
CA GLU A 75 11.22 26.03 19.02
C GLU A 75 12.61 25.76 19.58
N ALA A 76 13.48 25.13 18.79
CA ALA A 76 14.88 24.96 19.17
C ALA A 76 15.63 26.30 19.05
N SER A 77 16.26 26.74 20.14
CA SER A 77 17.09 27.96 20.15
C SER A 77 18.49 27.74 19.59
N ASP A 78 18.92 26.48 19.47
CA ASP A 78 20.20 26.06 18.89
C ASP A 78 20.07 24.69 18.20
N SER A 79 21.14 24.26 17.51
CA SER A 79 21.21 22.99 16.77
C SER A 79 22.24 22.01 17.36
N LYS A 80 22.58 22.13 18.65
CA LYS A 80 23.63 21.33 19.31
C LYS A 80 23.24 19.86 19.46
N VAL A 81 21.96 19.57 19.64
CA VAL A 81 21.40 18.21 19.72
C VAL A 81 20.42 18.01 18.59
N SER A 82 20.61 16.96 17.80
CA SER A 82 19.69 16.60 16.72
C SER A 82 18.40 15.99 17.28
N ILE A 83 17.26 16.56 16.91
CA ILE A 83 15.93 16.07 17.29
C ILE A 83 15.29 15.44 16.07
N ALA A 84 15.12 14.10 16.09
CA ALA A 84 14.50 13.37 15.00
C ALA A 84 12.96 13.51 15.05
N THR A 85 12.37 14.20 14.06
CA THR A 85 10.91 14.31 13.88
C THR A 85 10.33 13.26 12.94
N GLN A 86 11.18 12.42 12.38
CA GLN A 86 10.82 11.29 11.54
C GLN A 86 11.58 10.06 12.04
N PRO A 87 10.96 8.88 12.08
CA PRO A 87 11.65 7.66 12.46
C PRO A 87 12.59 7.19 11.34
N PRO A 88 13.59 6.35 11.65
CA PRO A 88 14.48 5.80 10.65
C PRO A 88 13.73 4.98 9.60
N VAL A 89 14.20 5.08 8.36
CA VAL A 89 13.75 4.26 7.23
C VAL A 89 14.14 2.80 7.46
N ILE A 90 13.25 1.86 7.11
CA ILE A 90 13.54 0.41 7.16
C ILE A 90 13.68 -0.15 5.74
N ASP A 91 12.64 -0.04 4.94
CA ASP A 91 12.61 -0.60 3.57
C ASP A 91 11.69 0.27 2.71
N GLN A 92 12.30 1.17 1.94
CA GLN A 92 11.58 2.18 1.15
C GLN A 92 11.47 1.76 -0.32
N ILE A 93 10.26 1.86 -0.86
CA ILE A 93 9.94 1.58 -2.25
C ILE A 93 10.49 2.69 -3.15
N SER A 94 10.88 2.37 -4.38
CA SER A 94 11.29 3.35 -5.39
C SER A 94 10.17 4.38 -5.65
N PRO A 95 10.48 5.70 -5.76
CA PRO A 95 9.49 6.72 -6.05
C PRO A 95 9.12 6.80 -7.54
N GLU A 96 9.60 5.88 -8.37
CA GLU A 96 9.34 5.88 -9.82
C GLU A 96 7.83 5.88 -10.12
N GLU A 97 7.46 6.64 -11.15
CA GLU A 97 6.06 6.74 -11.58
C GLU A 97 5.57 5.36 -12.05
N PRO A 98 4.39 4.91 -11.59
CA PRO A 98 3.92 3.56 -11.90
C PRO A 98 3.44 3.48 -13.35
N ASP A 99 3.82 2.41 -14.04
CA ASP A 99 3.23 2.07 -15.34
C ASP A 99 1.86 1.41 -15.10
N ILE A 100 0.80 2.16 -15.41
CA ILE A 100 -0.58 1.77 -15.16
C ILE A 100 -1.36 1.78 -16.47
N THR A 101 -1.88 0.62 -16.82
CA THR A 101 -2.87 0.47 -17.89
C THR A 101 -4.26 0.29 -17.28
N MET A 102 -5.16 1.24 -17.51
CA MET A 102 -6.55 1.10 -17.06
C MET A 102 -7.23 -0.07 -17.78
N LEU A 103 -8.17 -0.74 -17.12
CA LEU A 103 -9.06 -1.70 -17.77
C LEU A 103 -10.29 -0.97 -18.33
N LYS A 104 -10.93 -1.54 -19.35
CA LYS A 104 -12.24 -1.09 -19.80
C LYS A 104 -13.27 -1.32 -18.69
N LEU A 105 -14.28 -0.45 -18.66
CA LEU A 105 -15.38 -0.57 -17.70
C LEU A 105 -16.12 -1.90 -17.89
N MET A 106 -16.41 -2.57 -16.79
CA MET A 106 -17.06 -3.89 -16.77
C MET A 106 -18.47 -3.76 -16.18
N ILE A 107 -19.44 -4.41 -16.81
CA ILE A 107 -20.82 -4.54 -16.31
C ILE A 107 -20.88 -5.82 -15.47
N ALA A 108 -20.15 -5.83 -14.35
CA ALA A 108 -20.13 -6.92 -13.38
C ALA A 108 -20.18 -6.33 -11.96
N LEU A 109 -20.62 -7.12 -10.99
CA LEU A 109 -20.66 -6.73 -9.57
C LEU A 109 -19.73 -7.64 -8.76
N ASP A 110 -18.86 -7.10 -7.92
CA ASP A 110 -17.87 -7.88 -7.15
C ASP A 110 -18.36 -8.18 -5.73
N ASN A 111 -19.64 -7.91 -5.47
CA ASN A 111 -20.30 -8.10 -4.18
C ASN A 111 -20.64 -9.56 -3.87
N SER A 112 -20.35 -10.49 -4.79
CA SER A 112 -20.58 -11.93 -4.62
C SER A 112 -19.45 -12.77 -5.21
N SER A 113 -19.32 -14.02 -4.77
CA SER A 113 -18.38 -14.98 -5.36
C SER A 113 -18.62 -15.19 -6.85
N GLN A 114 -19.89 -15.26 -7.29
CA GLN A 114 -20.23 -15.42 -8.70
C GLN A 114 -19.77 -14.21 -9.52
N GLY A 115 -20.11 -13.01 -9.06
CA GLY A 115 -19.77 -11.80 -9.80
C GLY A 115 -18.27 -11.50 -9.85
N VAL A 116 -17.49 -11.93 -8.84
CA VAL A 116 -16.02 -11.93 -8.93
C VAL A 116 -15.52 -12.87 -10.04
N GLY A 117 -16.19 -14.00 -10.30
CA GLY A 117 -15.90 -14.85 -11.46
C GLY A 117 -16.12 -14.12 -12.79
N GLU A 118 -17.24 -13.41 -12.92
CA GLU A 118 -17.57 -12.59 -14.10
C GLU A 118 -16.54 -11.48 -14.33
N VAL A 119 -15.99 -10.90 -13.25
CA VAL A 119 -14.88 -9.93 -13.34
C VAL A 119 -13.62 -10.56 -13.92
N PHE A 120 -13.26 -11.78 -13.51
CA PHE A 120 -12.08 -12.46 -14.07
C PHE A 120 -12.27 -12.79 -15.54
N GLU A 121 -13.44 -13.28 -15.94
CA GLU A 121 -13.77 -13.49 -17.36
C GLU A 121 -13.67 -12.18 -18.15
N ALA A 122 -14.20 -11.07 -17.60
CA ALA A 122 -14.11 -9.76 -18.23
C ALA A 122 -12.65 -9.25 -18.34
N ILE A 123 -11.78 -9.54 -17.36
CA ILE A 123 -10.35 -9.23 -17.43
C ILE A 123 -9.68 -10.05 -18.54
N VAL A 124 -9.95 -11.35 -18.61
CA VAL A 124 -9.36 -12.21 -19.65
C VAL A 124 -9.82 -11.76 -21.04
N ASN A 125 -11.11 -11.48 -21.22
CA ASN A 125 -11.67 -10.99 -22.48
C ASN A 125 -11.08 -9.64 -22.93
N GLN A 126 -10.61 -8.82 -21.99
CA GLN A 126 -9.94 -7.55 -22.29
C GLN A 126 -8.44 -7.71 -22.49
N SER A 127 -7.86 -8.79 -21.98
CA SER A 127 -6.46 -9.15 -22.19
C SER A 127 -6.27 -9.80 -23.56
N ARG A 128 -5.01 -9.89 -24.00
CA ARG A 128 -4.64 -10.69 -25.19
C ARG A 128 -4.24 -12.13 -24.82
N LEU A 129 -4.73 -12.63 -23.69
CA LEU A 129 -4.42 -13.95 -23.17
C LEU A 129 -5.60 -14.90 -23.42
N SER A 130 -5.30 -16.16 -23.77
CA SER A 130 -6.28 -17.24 -23.65
C SER A 130 -6.54 -17.56 -22.17
N MET A 131 -7.67 -18.21 -21.87
CA MET A 131 -7.95 -18.70 -20.51
C MET A 131 -6.84 -19.61 -19.98
N THR A 132 -6.26 -20.45 -20.84
CA THR A 132 -5.14 -21.33 -20.51
C THR A 132 -3.87 -20.54 -20.19
N GLU A 133 -3.54 -19.51 -20.99
CA GLU A 133 -2.41 -18.61 -20.71
C GLU A 133 -2.61 -17.89 -19.37
N PHE A 134 -3.80 -17.33 -19.15
CA PHE A 134 -4.14 -16.63 -17.90
C PHE A 134 -4.01 -17.54 -16.68
N ALA A 135 -4.52 -18.78 -16.77
CA ALA A 135 -4.45 -19.78 -15.71
C ALA A 135 -3.00 -20.22 -15.38
N ASN A 136 -2.10 -20.15 -16.37
CA ASN A 136 -0.68 -20.48 -16.19
C ASN A 136 0.18 -19.30 -15.70
N LEU A 137 -0.42 -18.11 -15.53
CA LEU A 137 0.25 -16.93 -14.98
C LEU A 137 -0.20 -16.66 -13.55
N LEU A 138 0.75 -16.34 -12.68
CA LEU A 138 0.46 -15.90 -11.31
C LEU A 138 -0.12 -14.48 -11.35
N GLN A 139 -1.36 -14.32 -10.91
CA GLN A 139 -2.07 -13.04 -10.83
C GLN A 139 -2.08 -12.52 -9.40
N ILE A 140 -1.52 -11.34 -9.16
CA ILE A 140 -1.56 -10.70 -7.84
C ILE A 140 -2.62 -9.61 -7.85
N ILE A 141 -3.61 -9.72 -6.96
CA ILE A 141 -4.75 -8.82 -6.91
C ILE A 141 -4.78 -8.11 -5.56
N ASN A 142 -4.58 -6.79 -5.58
CA ASN A 142 -4.79 -5.95 -4.41
C ASN A 142 -6.25 -5.54 -4.36
N ALA A 143 -6.97 -5.94 -3.32
CA ALA A 143 -8.41 -5.64 -3.21
C ALA A 143 -8.82 -5.38 -1.76
N ASN A 144 -10.00 -4.80 -1.58
CA ASN A 144 -10.57 -4.68 -0.25
C ASN A 144 -10.86 -6.07 0.34
N LEU A 145 -11.14 -6.11 1.64
CA LEU A 145 -11.38 -7.34 2.38
C LEU A 145 -12.53 -8.18 1.79
N ALA A 146 -13.64 -7.55 1.43
CA ALA A 146 -14.82 -8.24 0.90
C ALA A 146 -14.51 -8.96 -0.43
N SER A 147 -13.81 -8.30 -1.35
CA SER A 147 -13.38 -8.90 -2.60
C SER A 147 -12.40 -10.06 -2.35
N CYS A 148 -11.46 -9.93 -1.41
CA CYS A 148 -10.54 -11.02 -1.04
C CYS A 148 -11.31 -12.26 -0.49
N THR A 149 -12.33 -12.03 0.33
CA THR A 149 -13.21 -13.08 0.85
C THR A 149 -14.02 -13.75 -0.27
N ASN A 150 -14.55 -12.97 -1.21
CA ASN A 150 -15.30 -13.50 -2.36
C ASN A 150 -14.42 -14.37 -3.28
N VAL A 151 -13.18 -13.95 -3.56
CA VAL A 151 -12.21 -14.78 -4.32
C VAL A 151 -11.91 -16.09 -3.58
N SER A 152 -11.70 -16.01 -2.26
CA SER A 152 -11.42 -17.19 -1.43
C SER A 152 -12.62 -18.15 -1.40
N SER A 153 -13.84 -17.62 -1.30
CA SER A 153 -15.09 -18.38 -1.35
C SER A 153 -15.28 -19.06 -2.71
N LEU A 154 -15.07 -18.32 -3.81
CA LEU A 154 -15.14 -18.85 -5.17
C LEU A 154 -14.13 -19.99 -5.37
N ARG A 155 -12.89 -19.84 -4.90
CA ARG A 155 -11.88 -20.91 -4.94
C ARG A 155 -12.36 -22.16 -4.20
N ASN A 156 -12.90 -22.01 -2.99
CA ASN A 156 -13.36 -23.14 -2.19
C ASN A 156 -14.55 -23.88 -2.84
N GLN A 157 -15.45 -23.15 -3.52
CA GLN A 157 -16.57 -23.76 -4.26
C GLN A 157 -16.11 -24.58 -5.47
N LYS A 158 -14.91 -24.31 -5.99
CA LYS A 158 -14.35 -24.98 -7.18
C LYS A 158 -13.40 -26.13 -6.84
N ILE A 159 -13.19 -26.47 -5.57
CA ILE A 159 -12.43 -27.67 -5.15
C ILE A 159 -13.40 -28.85 -5.02
N PRO A 160 -13.11 -30.06 -5.55
CA PRO A 160 -11.89 -30.48 -6.24
C PRO A 160 -12.09 -30.55 -7.76
N ARG A 161 -12.00 -29.43 -8.48
CA ARG A 161 -11.94 -29.46 -9.95
C ARG A 161 -10.48 -29.58 -10.40
N ASN A 162 -10.21 -30.52 -11.30
CA ASN A 162 -8.86 -30.87 -11.78
C ASN A 162 -8.39 -30.00 -12.98
N HIS A 163 -9.15 -28.99 -13.38
CA HIS A 163 -8.83 -28.13 -14.52
C HIS A 163 -8.24 -26.81 -14.01
N ALA A 164 -7.00 -26.51 -14.40
CA ALA A 164 -6.27 -25.30 -13.98
C ALA A 164 -7.01 -24.00 -14.34
N GLU A 165 -7.80 -24.01 -15.41
CA GLU A 165 -8.59 -22.86 -15.88
C GLU A 165 -9.74 -22.50 -14.94
N GLU A 166 -10.17 -23.44 -14.11
CA GLU A 166 -11.32 -23.25 -13.23
C GLU A 166 -10.90 -23.10 -11.76
N ASP A 167 -9.74 -23.60 -11.32
CA ASP A 167 -9.42 -23.72 -9.89
C ASP A 167 -8.96 -22.43 -9.20
N LEU A 168 -8.61 -21.39 -9.97
CA LEU A 168 -8.15 -20.07 -9.49
C LEU A 168 -6.97 -20.13 -8.50
N LYS A 169 -6.15 -21.20 -8.53
CA LYS A 169 -4.98 -21.34 -7.64
C LYS A 169 -3.87 -20.35 -7.98
N ASN A 170 -3.80 -19.94 -9.24
CA ASN A 170 -2.88 -18.95 -9.77
C ASN A 170 -3.21 -17.51 -9.34
N ILE A 171 -4.28 -17.27 -8.60
CA ILE A 171 -4.65 -15.93 -8.10
C ILE A 171 -4.18 -15.75 -6.66
N LEU A 172 -3.40 -14.73 -6.37
CA LEU A 172 -3.01 -14.35 -5.01
C LEU A 172 -3.67 -13.01 -4.66
N THR A 173 -4.61 -13.02 -3.71
CA THR A 173 -5.24 -11.79 -3.21
C THR A 173 -4.46 -11.22 -2.03
N ILE A 174 -4.23 -9.91 -2.06
CA ILE A 174 -3.56 -9.15 -1.01
C ILE A 174 -4.51 -8.04 -0.54
N LEU A 175 -4.59 -7.84 0.78
CA LEU A 175 -5.45 -6.79 1.35
C LEU A 175 -4.99 -5.40 0.88
N GLY A 176 -5.95 -4.57 0.49
CA GLY A 176 -5.75 -3.18 0.13
C GLY A 176 -5.23 -2.35 1.30
N GLY A 177 -4.18 -1.57 1.05
CA GLY A 177 -3.46 -0.85 2.11
C GLY A 177 -4.29 0.27 2.72
N ALA A 178 -5.00 1.02 1.87
CA ALA A 178 -5.83 2.12 2.33
C ALA A 178 -7.07 1.62 3.09
N HIS A 179 -7.79 0.63 2.56
CA HIS A 179 -8.91 0.03 3.29
C HIS A 179 -8.49 -0.60 4.61
N THR A 180 -7.31 -1.24 4.66
CA THR A 180 -6.77 -1.78 5.92
C THR A 180 -6.51 -0.65 6.92
N LEU A 181 -5.83 0.43 6.51
CA LEU A 181 -5.57 1.61 7.36
C LEU A 181 -6.87 2.25 7.85
N TRP A 182 -7.83 2.49 6.95
CA TRP A 182 -9.10 3.14 7.28
C TRP A 182 -9.95 2.30 8.24
N ASN A 183 -10.12 1.00 7.96
CA ASN A 183 -10.98 0.14 8.78
C ASN A 183 -10.36 -0.15 10.15
N VAL A 184 -9.04 -0.42 10.21
CA VAL A 184 -8.36 -0.63 11.49
C VAL A 184 -8.27 0.68 12.28
N GLY A 185 -7.94 1.79 11.62
CA GLY A 185 -7.91 3.11 12.24
C GLY A 185 -9.27 3.53 12.81
N HIS A 186 -10.35 3.32 12.04
CA HIS A 186 -11.70 3.59 12.51
C HIS A 186 -12.09 2.68 13.68
N ALA A 187 -11.80 1.39 13.61
CA ALA A 187 -12.12 0.47 14.71
C ALA A 187 -11.35 0.81 16.01
N ILE A 188 -10.08 1.22 15.90
CA ILE A 188 -9.29 1.75 17.02
C ILE A 188 -9.92 3.03 17.56
N TYR A 189 -10.31 3.96 16.69
CA TYR A 189 -11.00 5.19 17.11
C TYR A 189 -12.27 4.88 17.89
N SER A 190 -13.18 4.07 17.32
CA SER A 190 -14.46 3.72 17.92
C SER A 190 -14.29 2.93 19.23
N LYS A 191 -13.20 2.15 19.36
CA LYS A 191 -12.89 1.46 20.62
C LYS A 191 -12.63 2.43 21.78
N HIS A 192 -12.05 3.60 21.50
CA HIS A 192 -11.70 4.61 22.51
C HIS A 192 -12.77 5.68 22.69
N TYR A 193 -13.50 6.05 21.63
CA TYR A 193 -14.47 7.16 21.65
C TYR A 193 -15.94 6.76 21.44
N GLY A 194 -16.23 5.51 21.10
CA GLY A 194 -17.56 5.06 20.70
C GLY A 194 -17.91 5.43 19.25
N GLU A 195 -19.12 5.09 18.84
CA GLU A 195 -19.66 5.40 17.51
C GLU A 195 -20.27 6.81 17.53
N ASN A 196 -19.50 7.82 17.11
CA ASN A 196 -20.02 9.16 16.81
C ASN A 196 -19.84 9.44 15.31
N SER A 197 -20.85 10.08 14.71
CA SER A 197 -20.86 10.46 13.29
C SER A 197 -19.81 11.52 12.93
N ASP A 198 -19.29 12.25 13.93
CA ASP A 198 -18.12 13.12 13.80
C ASP A 198 -16.85 12.35 14.16
N SER A 199 -16.37 11.52 13.24
CA SER A 199 -14.99 11.00 13.33
C SER A 199 -14.03 12.15 13.02
N GLN A 200 -13.77 12.99 14.03
CA GLN A 200 -12.69 13.98 13.96
C GLN A 200 -11.37 13.29 13.58
N ASP A 201 -10.53 14.05 12.89
CA ASP A 201 -9.21 13.61 12.41
C ASP A 201 -8.36 13.02 13.55
N LEU A 202 -8.25 11.68 13.60
CA LEU A 202 -7.55 10.93 14.66
C LEU A 202 -6.12 11.44 14.87
N GLU A 203 -5.45 11.86 13.79
CA GLU A 203 -4.08 12.38 13.86
C GLU A 203 -4.01 13.68 14.66
N LYS A 204 -5.00 14.57 14.48
CA LYS A 204 -5.10 15.83 15.23
C LYS A 204 -5.36 15.56 16.71
N ILE A 205 -6.25 14.62 17.03
CA ILE A 205 -6.53 14.23 18.42
C ILE A 205 -5.29 13.63 19.09
N HIS A 206 -4.58 12.75 18.37
CA HIS A 206 -3.33 12.15 18.86
C HIS A 206 -2.30 13.25 19.15
N LYS A 207 -2.11 14.17 18.21
CA LYS A 207 -1.16 15.27 18.33
C LYS A 207 -1.50 16.23 19.48
N ALA A 208 -2.76 16.63 19.61
CA ALA A 208 -3.22 17.45 20.73
C ALA A 208 -3.00 16.74 22.08
N THR A 209 -3.18 15.42 22.11
CA THR A 209 -2.90 14.62 23.32
C THR A 209 -1.40 14.58 23.63
N LEU A 210 -0.53 14.43 22.62
CA LEU A 210 0.92 14.50 22.82
C LEU A 210 1.35 15.86 23.35
N VAL A 211 0.79 16.96 22.83
CA VAL A 211 1.00 18.32 23.36
C VAL A 211 0.63 18.41 24.84
N TYR A 212 -0.52 17.85 25.23
CA TYR A 212 -0.89 17.77 26.64
C TYR A 212 0.13 17.00 27.49
N CYS A 213 0.57 15.82 27.03
CA CYS A 213 1.57 15.00 27.72
C CYS A 213 2.91 15.75 27.90
N ILE A 214 3.37 16.42 26.85
CA ILE A 214 4.59 17.23 26.88
C ILE A 214 4.44 18.38 27.90
N LYS A 215 3.33 19.12 27.86
CA LYS A 215 3.08 20.22 28.82
C LYS A 215 2.91 19.72 30.25
N ALA A 216 2.45 18.49 30.46
CA ALA A 216 2.40 17.87 31.77
C ALA A 216 3.81 17.62 32.33
N VAL A 217 4.73 17.09 31.52
CA VAL A 217 6.16 16.91 31.85
C VAL A 217 6.83 18.25 32.15
N MET A 218 6.56 19.26 31.33
CA MET A 218 7.10 20.62 31.52
C MET A 218 6.52 21.37 32.73
N GLY A 219 5.50 20.83 33.40
CA GLY A 219 4.80 21.52 34.50
C GLY A 219 3.91 22.70 34.04
N THR A 220 3.60 22.81 32.75
CA THR A 220 2.87 23.92 32.13
C THR A 220 1.49 23.54 31.58
N LYS A 221 0.88 22.45 32.08
CA LYS A 221 -0.40 21.92 31.58
C LYS A 221 -1.56 22.94 31.53
N ASN A 222 -1.59 23.89 32.47
CA ASN A 222 -2.67 24.90 32.56
C ASN A 222 -2.37 26.18 31.77
N LYS A 223 -1.17 26.32 31.19
CA LYS A 223 -0.85 27.50 30.37
C LYS A 223 -1.49 27.33 29.00
N VAL A 224 -2.03 28.41 28.44
CA VAL A 224 -2.53 28.43 27.05
C VAL A 224 -1.37 28.14 26.09
N VAL A 225 -1.63 27.48 24.96
CA VAL A 225 -0.64 27.37 23.88
C VAL A 225 -0.56 28.73 23.20
N SER A 226 0.59 29.40 23.30
CA SER A 226 0.83 30.69 22.67
C SER A 226 1.02 30.52 21.16
N GLU A 227 0.60 31.50 20.35
CA GLU A 227 0.90 31.53 18.91
C GLU A 227 2.42 31.65 18.67
N GLU A 228 3.12 32.41 19.52
CA GLU A 228 4.58 32.43 19.54
C GLU A 228 5.12 31.31 20.43
N LEU A 229 5.87 30.40 19.82
CA LEU A 229 6.48 29.27 20.52
C LEU A 229 7.72 29.73 21.30
N PRO A 230 7.85 29.36 22.60
CA PRO A 230 9.05 29.65 23.38
C PRO A 230 10.27 28.97 22.78
N LYS A 231 11.40 29.68 22.74
CA LYS A 231 12.68 29.14 22.29
C LYS A 231 13.40 28.45 23.44
N LEU A 232 13.73 27.17 23.28
CA LEU A 232 14.43 26.34 24.26
C LEU A 232 15.68 25.69 23.66
N PRO A 233 16.75 25.47 24.44
CA PRO A 233 17.93 24.75 23.97
C PRO A 233 17.57 23.35 23.45
N SER A 234 18.19 22.91 22.34
CA SER A 234 17.89 21.60 21.74
C SER A 234 18.10 20.43 22.70
N ALA A 235 19.09 20.53 23.61
CA ALA A 235 19.32 19.55 24.66
C ALA A 235 18.13 19.44 25.64
N LYS A 236 17.51 20.57 26.00
CA LYS A 236 16.35 20.60 26.91
C LYS A 236 15.11 20.02 26.23
N LEU A 237 14.92 20.30 24.94
CA LEU A 237 13.85 19.69 24.15
C LEU A 237 14.01 18.17 24.08
N ALA A 238 15.24 17.67 23.83
CA ALA A 238 15.53 16.24 23.81
C ALA A 238 15.25 15.56 25.16
N GLU A 239 15.59 16.22 26.27
CA GLU A 239 15.25 15.77 27.63
C GLU A 239 13.73 15.65 27.82
N TYR A 240 12.95 16.67 27.47
CA TYR A 240 11.49 16.60 27.59
C TYR A 240 10.85 15.54 26.69
N ILE A 241 11.40 15.32 25.48
CA ILE A 241 10.95 14.23 24.61
C ILE A 241 11.19 12.87 25.26
N GLN A 242 12.37 12.68 25.87
CA GLN A 242 12.73 11.46 26.57
C GLN A 242 11.84 11.24 27.80
N GLU A 243 11.66 12.25 28.64
CA GLU A 243 10.81 12.18 29.83
C GLU A 243 9.34 11.91 29.47
N THR A 244 8.83 12.54 28.40
CA THR A 244 7.48 12.28 27.89
C THR A 244 7.33 10.83 27.44
N PHE A 245 8.34 10.28 26.74
CA PHE A 245 8.34 8.89 26.36
C PHE A 245 8.34 7.97 27.60
N ASP A 246 9.21 8.24 28.57
CA ASP A 246 9.36 7.43 29.77
C ASP A 246 8.08 7.41 30.61
N GLN A 247 7.42 8.56 30.75
CA GLN A 247 6.22 8.73 31.56
C GLN A 247 4.95 8.15 30.92
N PHE A 248 4.82 8.13 29.58
CA PHE A 248 3.55 7.78 28.92
C PHE A 248 3.60 6.53 28.02
N PHE A 249 4.78 6.07 27.59
CA PHE A 249 4.87 5.01 26.57
C PHE A 249 5.57 3.73 27.04
N THR A 250 6.34 3.77 28.13
CA THR A 250 7.08 2.60 28.60
C THR A 250 6.16 1.52 29.17
N PRO A 251 6.54 0.23 29.09
CA PRO A 251 5.79 -0.85 29.73
C PRO A 251 5.64 -0.63 31.25
N GLN A 252 6.68 -0.10 31.89
CA GLN A 252 6.65 0.19 33.33
C GLN A 252 5.65 1.30 33.66
N ALA A 253 5.63 2.39 32.89
CA ALA A 253 4.65 3.46 33.07
C ALA A 253 3.20 2.95 32.94
N LYS A 254 2.93 2.10 31.94
CA LYS A 254 1.61 1.48 31.76
C LYS A 254 1.23 0.58 32.92
N LYS A 255 2.17 -0.25 33.41
CA LYS A 255 1.92 -1.12 34.57
C LYS A 255 1.57 -0.30 35.81
N THR A 256 2.35 0.72 36.12
CA THR A 256 2.08 1.63 37.24
C THR A 256 0.75 2.38 37.05
N ALA A 257 0.43 2.83 35.85
CA ALA A 257 -0.84 3.50 35.57
C ALA A 257 -2.05 2.57 35.77
N ALA A 258 -1.94 1.29 35.38
CA ALA A 258 -3.00 0.30 35.56
C ALA A 258 -3.31 0.03 37.04
N GLU A 259 -2.31 0.13 37.91
CA GLU A 259 -2.45 -0.06 39.37
C GLU A 259 -2.96 1.21 40.08
N THR A 260 -2.77 2.40 39.51
CA THR A 260 -2.97 3.68 40.21
C THR A 260 -4.15 4.51 39.72
N SER A 261 -4.46 4.51 38.42
CA SER A 261 -5.50 5.37 37.86
C SER A 261 -6.07 4.82 36.54
N PRO A 262 -7.36 4.44 36.53
CA PRO A 262 -8.07 4.03 35.31
C PRO A 262 -7.99 5.07 34.18
N ILE A 263 -8.00 6.36 34.53
CA ILE A 263 -7.91 7.46 33.57
C ILE A 263 -6.54 7.47 32.89
N ASN A 264 -5.46 7.32 33.65
CA ASN A 264 -4.10 7.35 33.12
C ASN A 264 -3.80 6.14 32.23
N ILE A 265 -4.21 4.94 32.64
CA ILE A 265 -4.01 3.76 31.79
C ILE A 265 -4.80 3.86 30.49
N ASN A 266 -6.05 4.33 30.53
CA ASN A 266 -6.86 4.52 29.33
C ASN A 266 -6.23 5.55 28.37
N LEU A 267 -5.68 6.64 28.92
CA LEU A 267 -4.91 7.62 28.14
C LEU A 267 -3.69 6.98 27.44
N MET A 268 -2.89 6.21 28.17
CA MET A 268 -1.68 5.57 27.63
C MET A 268 -1.99 4.49 26.58
N LEU A 269 -3.07 3.73 26.78
CA LEU A 269 -3.55 2.75 25.79
C LEU A 269 -3.97 3.46 24.51
N ARG A 270 -4.80 4.51 24.61
CA ARG A 270 -5.21 5.34 23.46
C ARG A 270 -4.01 5.92 22.72
N LEU A 271 -3.06 6.52 23.43
CA LEU A 271 -1.82 7.05 22.84
C LEU A 271 -1.04 5.99 22.06
N SER A 272 -0.96 4.78 22.61
CA SER A 272 -0.23 3.68 21.98
C SER A 272 -0.92 3.17 20.72
N ASP A 273 -2.24 3.03 20.76
CA ASP A 273 -3.02 2.53 19.63
C ASP A 273 -3.05 3.58 18.51
N PHE A 274 -3.30 4.86 18.85
CA PHE A 274 -3.35 5.95 17.88
C PHE A 274 -1.98 6.16 17.21
N ALA A 275 -0.88 5.99 17.95
CA ALA A 275 0.46 6.03 17.38
C ALA A 275 0.67 5.00 16.26
N THR A 276 0.00 3.83 16.31
CA THR A 276 0.08 2.83 15.22
C THR A 276 -0.65 3.29 13.96
N VAL A 277 -1.76 4.01 14.10
CA VAL A 277 -2.53 4.55 12.97
C VAL A 277 -1.78 5.68 12.29
N VAL A 278 -1.24 6.61 13.09
CA VAL A 278 -0.39 7.71 12.62
C VAL A 278 0.86 7.18 11.92
N GLU A 279 1.53 6.18 12.51
CA GLU A 279 2.69 5.53 11.89
C GLU A 279 2.32 4.80 10.60
N GLY A 280 1.20 4.06 10.57
CA GLY A 280 0.74 3.36 9.38
C GLY A 280 0.50 4.33 8.21
N ASN A 281 -0.17 5.45 8.48
CA ASN A 281 -0.39 6.49 7.46
C ASN A 281 0.92 7.15 7.02
N ALA A 282 1.81 7.49 7.96
CA ALA A 282 3.09 8.10 7.64
C ALA A 282 4.02 7.17 6.84
N ALA A 283 4.09 5.89 7.21
CA ALA A 283 4.85 4.87 6.50
C ALA A 283 4.30 4.64 5.09
N MET A 284 2.97 4.59 4.93
CA MET A 284 2.32 4.51 3.63
C MET A 284 2.66 5.71 2.74
N LYS A 285 2.47 6.94 3.24
CA LYS A 285 2.82 8.17 2.50
C LYS A 285 4.30 8.25 2.16
N GLY A 286 5.17 7.74 3.04
CA GLY A 286 6.62 7.67 2.84
C GLY A 286 7.10 6.53 1.93
N GLY A 287 6.22 5.61 1.54
CA GLY A 287 6.60 4.44 0.73
C GLY A 287 7.45 3.42 1.49
N ASP A 288 7.46 3.42 2.83
CA ASP A 288 8.29 2.51 3.64
C ASP A 288 7.52 1.25 4.02
N ILE A 289 7.67 0.21 3.20
CA ILE A 289 6.99 -1.07 3.39
C ILE A 289 7.52 -1.84 4.61
N GLY A 290 8.77 -1.57 5.01
CA GLY A 290 9.37 -2.15 6.21
C GLY A 290 8.71 -1.63 7.49
N ARG A 291 8.52 -0.31 7.57
CA ARG A 291 7.77 0.33 8.65
C ARG A 291 6.31 -0.10 8.65
N LEU A 292 5.69 -0.19 7.47
CA LEU A 292 4.30 -0.62 7.35
C LEU A 292 4.10 -2.08 7.81
N MET A 293 5.05 -2.98 7.48
CA MET A 293 5.04 -4.35 7.99
C MET A 293 5.11 -4.42 9.52
N ASN A 294 5.90 -3.56 10.17
CA ASN A 294 5.95 -3.49 11.63
C ASN A 294 4.59 -3.05 12.22
N VAL A 295 3.89 -2.12 11.57
CA VAL A 295 2.53 -1.71 11.96
C VAL A 295 1.54 -2.86 11.76
N TRP A 296 1.57 -3.55 10.64
CA TRP A 296 0.69 -4.69 10.36
C TRP A 296 0.87 -5.81 11.38
N LYS A 297 2.10 -6.12 11.80
CA LYS A 297 2.36 -7.08 12.88
C LYS A 297 1.70 -6.67 14.19
N ARG A 298 1.70 -5.38 14.53
CA ARG A 298 0.98 -4.85 15.71
C ARG A 298 -0.53 -4.96 15.53
N TRP A 299 -1.04 -4.59 14.36
CA TRP A 299 -2.47 -4.68 14.06
C TRP A 299 -2.99 -6.11 14.02
N ALA A 300 -2.18 -7.09 13.58
CA ALA A 300 -2.53 -8.51 13.63
C ALA A 300 -2.83 -9.00 15.06
N VAL A 301 -2.20 -8.39 16.07
CA VAL A 301 -2.47 -8.65 17.49
C VAL A 301 -3.65 -7.81 17.98
N ILE A 302 -3.68 -6.50 17.68
CA ILE A 302 -4.76 -5.59 18.10
C ILE A 302 -6.12 -6.04 17.58
N SER A 303 -6.19 -6.51 16.33
CA SER A 303 -7.42 -7.00 15.70
C SER A 303 -8.03 -8.19 16.43
N GLN A 304 -7.25 -8.98 17.18
CA GLN A 304 -7.77 -10.08 18.01
C GLN A 304 -8.62 -9.57 19.18
N GLY A 305 -8.35 -8.35 19.67
CA GLY A 305 -9.04 -7.74 20.81
C GLY A 305 -10.22 -6.83 20.45
N ILE A 306 -10.38 -6.47 19.18
CA ILE A 306 -11.43 -5.54 18.72
C ILE A 306 -12.49 -6.31 17.92
N LYS A 307 -13.69 -6.45 18.48
CA LYS A 307 -14.79 -7.26 17.90
C LYS A 307 -15.19 -6.84 16.48
N SER A 308 -15.16 -5.54 16.15
CA SER A 308 -15.48 -5.05 14.81
C SER A 308 -14.44 -5.44 13.74
N LEU A 309 -13.26 -5.93 14.14
CA LEU A 309 -12.18 -6.37 13.25
C LEU A 309 -12.13 -7.89 13.05
N THR A 310 -13.22 -8.62 13.30
CA THR A 310 -13.25 -10.10 13.26
C THR A 310 -12.72 -10.69 11.94
N GLN A 311 -12.96 -10.05 10.80
CA GLN A 311 -12.41 -10.53 9.52
C GLN A 311 -10.92 -10.18 9.37
N TYR A 312 -10.53 -8.98 9.77
CA TYR A 312 -9.12 -8.56 9.75
C TYR A 312 -8.26 -9.38 10.73
N SER A 313 -8.82 -9.89 11.83
CA SER A 313 -8.12 -10.78 12.76
C SER A 313 -7.75 -12.14 12.16
N ILE A 314 -8.32 -12.49 11.01
CA ILE A 314 -7.98 -13.70 10.25
C ILE A 314 -7.09 -13.31 9.06
N HIS A 315 -7.58 -12.40 8.22
CA HIS A 315 -6.97 -12.11 6.93
C HIS A 315 -5.63 -11.36 7.03
N LEU A 316 -5.46 -10.46 8.01
CA LEU A 316 -4.21 -9.71 8.17
C LEU A 316 -3.04 -10.62 8.63
N PRO A 317 -3.19 -11.46 9.67
CA PRO A 317 -2.18 -12.46 10.01
C PRO A 317 -1.85 -13.41 8.85
N GLN A 318 -2.85 -13.87 8.10
CA GLN A 318 -2.65 -14.72 6.92
C GLN A 318 -1.79 -14.02 5.86
N MET A 319 -2.09 -12.76 5.54
CA MET A 319 -1.30 -11.98 4.60
C MET A 319 0.16 -11.83 5.07
N ILE A 320 0.40 -11.57 6.35
CA ILE A 320 1.75 -11.48 6.92
C ILE A 320 2.49 -12.83 6.80
N ILE A 321 1.81 -13.95 7.08
CA ILE A 321 2.36 -15.30 6.93
C ILE A 321 2.71 -15.58 5.46
N LEU A 322 1.85 -15.19 4.52
CA LEU A 322 2.12 -15.38 3.10
C LEU A 322 3.38 -14.62 2.69
N LEU A 323 3.48 -13.33 3.07
CA LEU A 323 4.55 -12.44 2.65
C LEU A 323 5.90 -12.64 3.36
N LYS A 324 5.93 -13.27 4.54
CA LYS A 324 7.17 -13.44 5.32
C LYS A 324 7.66 -14.90 5.36
N PRO A 325 6.99 -15.85 6.05
CA PRO A 325 7.47 -17.23 6.15
C PRO A 325 7.18 -18.11 4.93
N VAL A 326 6.13 -17.86 4.14
CA VAL A 326 5.70 -18.79 3.07
C VAL A 326 6.37 -18.50 1.73
N HIS A 327 6.29 -17.27 1.25
CA HIS A 327 6.89 -16.90 -0.02
C HIS A 327 8.41 -16.80 0.10
N LYS A 328 9.14 -17.37 -0.86
CA LYS A 328 10.58 -17.17 -0.98
C LYS A 328 10.87 -15.66 -1.05
N PRO A 329 12.04 -15.18 -0.56
CA PRO A 329 12.36 -13.75 -0.51
C PRO A 329 12.15 -13.00 -1.84
N GLY A 330 12.29 -13.67 -2.98
CA GLY A 330 12.04 -13.09 -4.31
C GLY A 330 10.60 -12.62 -4.55
N LEU A 331 9.63 -13.53 -4.59
CA LEU A 331 8.22 -13.18 -4.84
C LEU A 331 7.68 -12.23 -3.76
N ALA A 332 8.05 -12.47 -2.49
CA ALA A 332 7.70 -11.57 -1.40
C ALA A 332 8.24 -10.15 -1.61
N CYS A 333 9.50 -10.02 -2.05
CA CYS A 333 10.11 -8.73 -2.37
C CYS A 333 9.33 -8.01 -3.47
N VAL A 334 9.01 -8.69 -4.58
CA VAL A 334 8.24 -8.10 -5.68
C VAL A 334 6.84 -7.66 -5.23
N ILE A 335 6.12 -8.47 -4.44
CA ILE A 335 4.79 -8.10 -3.93
C ILE A 335 4.89 -6.87 -3.02
N LEU A 336 5.84 -6.86 -2.07
CA LEU A 336 6.01 -5.77 -1.11
C LEU A 336 6.46 -4.47 -1.80
N HIS A 337 7.43 -4.55 -2.70
CA HIS A 337 7.97 -3.39 -3.42
C HIS A 337 7.07 -2.88 -4.54
N SER A 338 6.00 -3.62 -4.86
CA SER A 338 4.92 -3.13 -5.72
C SER A 338 3.63 -2.86 -4.96
N TYR A 339 3.63 -2.91 -3.62
CA TYR A 339 2.41 -2.79 -2.82
C TYR A 339 1.84 -1.36 -2.83
N LEU A 340 2.73 -0.37 -2.78
CA LEU A 340 2.42 1.06 -2.91
C LEU A 340 2.94 1.57 -4.26
N ILE A 341 2.36 2.67 -4.71
CA ILE A 341 2.72 3.34 -5.96
C ILE A 341 2.94 4.84 -5.69
N ALA A 342 3.82 5.48 -6.45
CA ALA A 342 4.08 6.92 -6.37
C ALA A 342 3.51 7.62 -7.63
N PRO A 343 2.24 8.06 -7.66
CA PRO A 343 1.56 8.46 -8.89
C PRO A 343 2.15 9.67 -9.63
N SER A 344 3.12 10.36 -9.04
CA SER A 344 3.75 11.56 -9.61
C SER A 344 5.27 11.47 -9.67
N GLY A 345 5.85 10.30 -9.41
CA GLY A 345 7.30 10.16 -9.36
C GLY A 345 7.97 10.78 -8.11
N ARG A 346 7.18 11.30 -7.14
CA ARG A 346 7.68 12.12 -6.02
C ARG A 346 7.82 11.32 -4.72
N GLN A 347 8.94 11.54 -4.05
CA GLN A 347 9.16 11.09 -2.68
C GLN A 347 8.08 11.65 -1.74
N LYS A 348 7.67 10.84 -0.75
CA LYS A 348 6.58 11.13 0.21
C LYS A 348 5.19 11.32 -0.42
N HIS A 349 4.99 10.91 -1.67
CA HIS A 349 3.70 10.93 -2.35
C HIS A 349 3.29 9.54 -2.83
N TYR A 350 3.39 8.57 -1.92
CA TYR A 350 2.97 7.20 -2.18
C TYR A 350 1.52 6.98 -1.77
N LEU A 351 0.80 6.16 -2.53
CA LEU A 351 -0.56 5.73 -2.26
C LEU A 351 -0.64 4.20 -2.31
N ALA A 352 -1.57 3.62 -1.56
CA ALA A 352 -1.94 2.23 -1.78
C ALA A 352 -2.70 2.09 -3.10
N LYS A 353 -2.54 0.93 -3.76
CA LYS A 353 -3.19 0.67 -5.07
C LYS A 353 -4.71 0.85 -5.04
N ASP A 354 -5.35 0.36 -3.99
CA ASP A 354 -6.79 0.47 -3.78
C ASP A 354 -7.22 1.93 -3.58
N GLN A 355 -6.39 2.77 -2.98
CA GLN A 355 -6.66 4.20 -2.86
C GLN A 355 -6.66 4.92 -4.22
N LEU A 356 -5.70 4.60 -5.10
CA LEU A 356 -5.69 5.15 -6.45
C LEU A 356 -6.98 4.75 -7.18
N LEU A 357 -7.39 3.48 -7.04
CA LEU A 357 -8.61 3.00 -7.66
C LEU A 357 -9.85 3.75 -7.15
N GLU A 358 -9.96 3.96 -5.83
CA GLU A 358 -11.06 4.73 -5.24
C GLU A 358 -11.10 6.18 -5.75
N MET A 359 -9.94 6.83 -5.87
CA MET A 359 -9.86 8.17 -6.44
C MET A 359 -10.37 8.21 -7.89
N LYS A 360 -9.98 7.23 -8.73
CA LYS A 360 -10.47 7.13 -10.10
C LYS A 360 -11.98 6.85 -10.15
N ASN A 361 -12.47 5.96 -9.29
CA ASN A 361 -13.89 5.64 -9.17
C ASN A 361 -14.72 6.86 -8.72
N PHE A 362 -14.20 7.67 -7.81
CA PHE A 362 -14.84 8.90 -7.38
C PHE A 362 -15.06 9.86 -8.55
N TRP A 363 -14.01 10.15 -9.33
CA TRP A 363 -14.11 11.04 -10.49
C TRP A 363 -15.08 10.51 -11.55
N LEU A 364 -15.07 9.20 -11.79
CA LEU A 364 -16.01 8.55 -12.70
C LEU A 364 -17.46 8.74 -12.24
N LYS A 365 -17.74 8.49 -10.95
CA LYS A 365 -19.08 8.68 -10.36
C LYS A 365 -19.49 10.15 -10.37
N PHE A 366 -18.56 11.05 -10.06
CA PHE A 366 -18.81 12.50 -10.11
C PHE A 366 -19.23 12.93 -11.52
N LEU A 367 -18.45 12.56 -12.54
CA LEU A 367 -18.76 12.89 -13.93
C LEU A 367 -20.09 12.28 -14.38
N PHE A 368 -20.32 11.00 -14.09
CA PHE A 368 -21.56 10.31 -14.43
C PHE A 368 -22.81 10.99 -13.85
N ASN A 369 -22.73 11.47 -12.60
CA ASN A 369 -23.85 12.10 -11.91
C ASN A 369 -24.10 13.56 -12.32
N HIS A 370 -23.11 14.26 -12.89
CA HIS A 370 -23.19 15.71 -13.20
C HIS A 370 -23.26 16.04 -14.69
N SER A 371 -23.06 15.08 -15.60
CA SER A 371 -23.25 15.30 -17.03
C SER A 371 -24.74 15.24 -17.43
N GLY A 372 -25.33 16.38 -17.82
CA GLY A 372 -26.76 16.55 -18.11
C GLY A 372 -27.32 15.81 -19.33
N ARG A 373 -26.51 15.05 -20.08
CA ARG A 373 -26.97 14.16 -21.17
C ARG A 373 -26.84 12.71 -20.72
N ARG A 374 -27.95 12.12 -20.25
CA ARG A 374 -28.21 10.69 -19.97
C ARG A 374 -26.96 9.82 -19.76
N THR A 375 -26.53 9.69 -18.50
CA THR A 375 -26.48 8.44 -17.69
C THR A 375 -26.45 7.07 -18.39
N ASN A 376 -25.85 6.92 -19.58
CA ASN A 376 -25.72 5.65 -20.28
C ASN A 376 -24.32 5.08 -20.03
N ILE A 377 -24.25 4.01 -19.24
CA ILE A 377 -23.01 3.30 -18.88
C ILE A 377 -22.29 2.72 -20.12
N GLU A 378 -23.02 2.29 -21.15
CA GLU A 378 -22.45 1.79 -22.40
C GLU A 378 -21.75 2.91 -23.16
N ARG A 379 -22.31 4.12 -23.16
CA ARG A 379 -21.65 5.29 -23.77
C ARG A 379 -20.41 5.70 -22.98
N LEU A 380 -20.45 5.65 -21.65
CA LEU A 380 -19.30 5.92 -20.79
C LEU A 380 -18.19 4.89 -21.05
N MET A 381 -18.55 3.61 -21.09
CA MET A 381 -17.66 2.51 -21.47
C MET A 381 -17.05 2.77 -22.85
N ASN A 382 -17.87 3.07 -23.85
CA ASN A 382 -17.43 3.32 -25.22
C ASN A 382 -16.75 4.67 -25.43
N SER A 383 -16.76 5.61 -24.48
CA SER A 383 -16.02 6.88 -24.61
C SER A 383 -14.68 6.84 -23.90
N TYR A 384 -14.61 6.19 -22.74
CA TYR A 384 -13.38 6.09 -21.93
C TYR A 384 -12.50 4.91 -22.36
N SER A 385 -13.08 3.87 -22.96
CA SER A 385 -12.36 2.63 -23.29
C SER A 385 -11.79 2.58 -24.71
N VAL A 386 -12.07 3.57 -25.57
CA VAL A 386 -11.61 3.57 -26.98
C VAL A 386 -10.10 3.63 -27.07
N ASN A 387 -9.45 4.32 -26.13
CA ASN A 387 -8.00 4.54 -26.14
C ASN A 387 -7.25 3.65 -25.14
N ILE A 388 -7.93 2.67 -24.54
CA ILE A 388 -7.31 1.71 -23.64
C ILE A 388 -6.84 0.52 -24.47
N THR A 389 -5.54 0.49 -24.79
CA THR A 389 -4.86 -0.64 -25.41
C THR A 389 -4.13 -1.45 -24.35
N PHE A 390 -4.32 -2.77 -24.35
CA PHE A 390 -3.51 -3.66 -23.52
C PHE A 390 -2.06 -3.68 -24.05
N PRO A 391 -1.04 -3.74 -23.18
CA PRO A 391 0.37 -3.78 -23.59
C PRO A 391 0.66 -4.96 -24.52
N ASP A 392 1.56 -4.77 -25.50
CA ASP A 392 1.96 -5.81 -26.45
C ASP A 392 2.81 -6.90 -25.79
N LYS A 393 2.73 -8.14 -26.31
CA LYS A 393 3.43 -9.33 -25.77
C LYS A 393 4.97 -9.23 -25.78
N ASP A 394 5.56 -8.27 -26.51
CA ASP A 394 7.00 -8.24 -26.83
C ASP A 394 7.83 -7.22 -26.05
N SER A 395 7.27 -6.46 -25.10
CA SER A 395 8.07 -5.49 -24.33
C SER A 395 8.93 -6.12 -23.23
N ASP A 396 8.72 -7.41 -22.91
CA ASP A 396 9.45 -8.14 -21.87
C ASP A 396 10.02 -9.45 -22.43
N ILE A 397 11.06 -9.36 -23.25
CA ILE A 397 12.25 -10.26 -23.34
C ILE A 397 13.20 -9.57 -24.33
N SER A 398 14.10 -8.71 -23.84
CA SER A 398 15.33 -8.44 -24.57
C SER A 398 16.34 -9.52 -24.20
N THR A 399 16.41 -10.54 -25.03
CA THR A 399 17.54 -11.47 -25.11
C THR A 399 18.80 -10.67 -25.43
N SER A 400 19.59 -10.38 -24.41
CA SER A 400 20.99 -10.01 -24.61
C SER A 400 21.80 -11.29 -24.82
N GLY A 401 22.52 -11.36 -25.94
CA GLY A 401 23.59 -12.34 -26.17
C GLY A 401 23.30 -13.37 -27.25
N ASN A 402 23.60 -13.04 -28.50
CA ASN A 402 24.59 -13.72 -29.35
C ASN A 402 24.46 -13.23 -30.80
N LYS A 403 25.31 -12.28 -31.19
CA LYS A 403 25.72 -12.14 -32.60
C LYS A 403 27.08 -12.83 -32.72
N GLU A 404 27.10 -14.00 -33.34
CA GLU A 404 28.32 -14.53 -33.95
C GLU A 404 28.62 -13.73 -35.23
N PRO A 405 29.90 -13.59 -35.62
CA PRO A 405 30.31 -12.71 -36.70
C PRO A 405 30.13 -13.42 -38.05
N GLU A 406 29.36 -12.83 -38.97
CA GLU A 406 29.39 -13.25 -40.37
C GLU A 406 30.68 -12.78 -41.03
N ALA A 407 31.37 -13.73 -41.65
CA ALA A 407 32.58 -13.57 -42.41
C ALA A 407 32.36 -12.67 -43.63
N GLY A 408 33.38 -11.86 -43.93
CA GLY A 408 33.38 -10.94 -45.05
C GLY A 408 33.23 -11.60 -46.41
N ASN A 409 32.72 -10.80 -47.34
CA ASN A 409 33.12 -10.82 -48.73
C ASN A 409 33.18 -9.37 -49.19
N ASP A 410 34.41 -8.94 -49.47
CA ASP A 410 34.71 -7.78 -50.30
C ASP A 410 34.20 -8.04 -51.72
N GLU A 411 33.47 -7.10 -52.31
CA GLU A 411 33.59 -6.81 -53.74
C GLU A 411 33.19 -5.35 -54.03
N LEU A 412 34.03 -4.71 -54.83
CA LEU A 412 34.09 -3.31 -55.20
C LEU A 412 33.11 -2.98 -56.35
N ASP A 413 32.74 -1.69 -56.45
CA ASP A 413 32.60 -0.85 -57.66
C ASP A 413 31.39 0.11 -57.49
N ALA A 414 31.60 1.42 -57.29
CA ALA A 414 32.00 2.49 -58.21
C ALA A 414 30.79 3.32 -58.72
N ASP A 415 30.82 4.59 -58.33
CA ASP A 415 30.20 5.81 -58.87
C ASP A 415 29.15 5.72 -60.00
N SER A 416 28.04 6.46 -59.83
CA SER A 416 27.78 7.66 -60.63
C SER A 416 26.51 8.41 -60.19
N ASP A 417 26.66 9.73 -60.14
CA ASP A 417 25.61 10.75 -60.07
C ASP A 417 24.56 10.60 -61.19
N ASP A 418 23.29 10.89 -60.90
CA ASP A 418 22.51 11.76 -61.79
C ASP A 418 21.43 12.56 -61.04
N LYS A 419 21.28 13.80 -61.49
CA LYS A 419 20.38 14.85 -61.02
C LYS A 419 18.97 14.65 -61.58
N GLY A 420 17.96 15.07 -60.84
CA GLY A 420 16.58 15.14 -61.32
C GLY A 420 15.70 16.03 -60.45
N ASP A 421 15.79 17.32 -60.71
CA ASP A 421 15.00 18.41 -60.14
C ASP A 421 13.54 18.39 -60.67
N SER A 422 12.52 18.58 -59.82
CA SER A 422 11.32 19.37 -60.18
C SER A 422 10.41 19.65 -58.98
N SER A 423 10.27 20.94 -58.72
CA SER A 423 9.29 21.70 -57.92
C SER A 423 7.82 21.54 -58.32
N ALA A 424 6.90 21.78 -57.36
CA ALA A 424 5.65 22.59 -57.41
C ALA A 424 4.62 22.04 -56.39
N SER A 425 4.40 22.66 -55.22
CA SER A 425 3.57 23.85 -54.93
C SER A 425 2.05 23.69 -55.12
N LEU A 426 1.35 23.80 -53.98
CA LEU A 426 0.03 24.41 -53.73
C LEU A 426 -1.23 23.75 -54.32
N VAL A 427 -2.24 23.54 -53.47
CA VAL A 427 -3.59 24.16 -53.54
C VAL A 427 -4.39 23.73 -52.30
N GLU A 428 -4.77 24.73 -51.49
CA GLU A 428 -5.89 24.71 -50.54
C GLU A 428 -7.21 24.66 -51.32
N ASP A 429 -8.27 24.06 -50.77
CA ASP A 429 -9.53 24.78 -50.57
C ASP A 429 -10.63 23.90 -49.92
N ASN A 430 -11.25 24.54 -48.91
CA ASN A 430 -12.57 24.36 -48.29
C ASN A 430 -12.88 23.17 -47.37
#